data_AF-A0A829BNB6-F1
#
_entry.id   AF-A0A829BNB6-F1
#
_cell.length_a   1.000
_cell.length_b   1.000
_cell.length_c   1.000
_cell.angle_alpha   90.00
_cell.angle_beta   90.00
_cell.angle_gamma   90.00
#
_symmetry.space_group_name_H-M   'P 1'
#
loop_
_entity.id
_entity.type
_entity.pdbx_description
1 polymer ?
#
loop_
_entity_poly.entity_id
_entity_poly.type
_entity_poly.pdbx_seq_one_letter_code
_entity_poly.pdbx_strand_id
1 'polypeptide(L)'
;MKKRKILILLTLSMSLILVACQSHSKIDTDKIQEKIAKEHSKFKKEQSESSSSNAKTEKSTEAQNSDSSKKAKGLPKDANHAKTDKIYATGDAKVYYSNENDGFEAQISDFKGYNQDKVKKILGKPDSISTDQNAIQNGFKEKELENINELINSGSLTEEQGKAFYAVAVDLAQTTKINNSSHYVLFSYQGGKVQLIFNGDSDLYYMTPNSKYLYFK
;
A
#
# COMPACT_ATOMS: atom_id res chain seq x y z
N MET A 1 -13.69 79.88 11.90
CA MET A 1 -13.95 78.82 12.91
C MET A 1 -13.64 77.46 12.32
N LYS A 2 -13.03 76.59 13.14
CA LYS A 2 -12.87 75.12 13.02
C LYS A 2 -12.02 74.54 11.88
N LYS A 3 -10.73 74.37 12.22
CA LYS A 3 -9.80 73.37 11.69
C LYS A 3 -10.37 71.97 11.95
N ARG A 4 -10.36 71.06 10.96
CA ARG A 4 -10.49 69.62 11.19
C ARG A 4 -9.29 68.90 10.59
N LYS A 5 -8.47 68.37 11.51
CA LYS A 5 -7.35 67.47 11.24
C LYS A 5 -7.92 66.15 10.73
N ILE A 6 -7.50 65.68 9.56
CA ILE A 6 -7.73 64.30 9.14
C ILE A 6 -6.41 63.56 9.33
N LEU A 7 -6.46 62.63 10.28
CA LEU A 7 -5.38 61.82 10.80
C LEU A 7 -5.01 60.75 9.77
N ILE A 8 -3.74 60.73 9.36
CA ILE A 8 -3.13 59.65 8.58
C ILE A 8 -3.03 58.44 9.51
N LEU A 9 -3.72 57.34 9.19
CA LEU A 9 -3.55 56.06 9.87
C LEU A 9 -2.90 55.06 8.89
N LEU A 10 -1.60 54.87 9.09
CA LEU A 10 -0.76 53.88 8.42
C LEU A 10 -0.90 52.56 9.19
N THR A 11 -1.71 51.61 8.71
CA THR A 11 -1.70 50.23 9.23
C THR A 11 -0.96 49.33 8.27
N LEU A 12 0.36 49.27 8.48
CA LEU A 12 1.25 48.25 7.99
C LEU A 12 0.99 46.97 8.82
N SER A 13 0.26 46.00 8.28
CA SER A 13 0.29 44.63 8.80
C SER A 13 0.65 43.68 7.68
N MET A 14 1.96 43.40 7.62
CA MET A 14 2.55 42.26 6.95
C MET A 14 1.83 40.98 7.37
N SER A 15 0.95 40.46 6.52
CA SER A 15 0.59 39.06 6.57
C SER A 15 1.74 38.28 5.95
N LEU A 16 2.73 37.95 6.77
CA LEU A 16 3.65 36.85 6.48
C LEU A 16 2.82 35.57 6.48
N ILE A 17 2.27 35.21 5.32
CA ILE A 17 1.79 33.85 5.11
C ILE A 17 3.07 33.02 5.01
N LEU A 18 3.48 32.44 6.15
CA LEU A 18 4.34 31.28 6.16
C LEU A 18 3.58 30.17 5.46
N VAL A 19 3.69 30.10 4.13
CA VAL A 19 3.54 28.85 3.41
C VAL A 19 4.67 28.00 3.94
N ALA A 20 4.38 27.18 4.95
CA ALA A 20 5.22 26.06 5.28
C ALA A 20 5.41 25.32 3.95
N CYS A 21 6.63 25.38 3.42
CA CYS A 21 7.10 24.42 2.44
C CYS A 21 7.00 23.06 3.12
N GLN A 22 5.83 22.44 3.06
CA GLN A 22 5.75 21.00 3.07
C GLN A 22 6.59 20.62 1.86
N SER A 23 7.82 20.22 2.09
CA SER A 23 8.60 19.47 1.11
C SER A 23 7.71 18.29 0.73
N HIS A 24 6.97 18.43 -0.36
CA HIS A 24 6.13 17.37 -0.90
C HIS A 24 7.11 16.31 -1.42
N SER A 25 7.50 15.39 -0.54
CA SER A 25 8.30 14.23 -0.89
C SER A 25 7.42 13.30 -1.71
N LYS A 26 7.42 13.53 -3.02
CA LYS A 26 6.83 12.61 -3.99
C LYS A 26 7.70 11.36 -4.05
N ILE A 27 7.07 10.21 -4.19
CA ILE A 27 7.78 8.96 -4.46
C ILE A 27 8.52 9.10 -5.80
N ASP A 28 9.84 8.92 -5.79
CA ASP A 28 10.65 8.79 -7.00
C ASP A 28 10.42 7.41 -7.63
N THR A 29 9.63 7.39 -8.70
CA THR A 29 9.24 6.16 -9.38
C THR A 29 10.32 5.56 -10.24
N ASP A 30 11.22 6.38 -10.78
CA ASP A 30 12.26 5.93 -11.69
C ASP A 30 13.27 5.11 -10.92
N LYS A 31 13.61 5.56 -9.70
CA LYS A 31 14.49 4.83 -8.78
C LYS A 31 13.88 3.49 -8.31
N ILE A 32 12.56 3.42 -8.14
CA ILE A 32 11.87 2.18 -7.77
C ILE A 32 11.79 1.22 -8.96
N GLN A 33 11.43 1.71 -10.14
CA GLN A 33 11.33 0.87 -11.35
C GLN A 33 12.70 0.34 -11.80
N GLU A 34 13.73 1.19 -11.81
CA GLU A 34 15.08 0.79 -12.22
C GLU A 34 15.65 -0.28 -11.27
N LYS A 35 15.40 -0.17 -9.97
CA LYS A 35 15.87 -1.15 -8.99
C LYS A 35 15.05 -2.45 -9.01
N ILE A 36 13.72 -2.39 -9.20
CA ILE A 36 12.88 -3.59 -9.42
C ILE A 36 13.32 -4.34 -10.69
N ALA A 37 13.71 -3.63 -11.75
CA ALA A 37 14.14 -4.26 -13.00
C ALA A 37 15.54 -4.90 -12.89
N LYS A 38 16.41 -4.40 -12.02
CA LYS A 38 17.80 -4.90 -11.85
C LYS A 38 17.91 -6.04 -10.84
N GLU A 39 17.07 -6.04 -9.81
CA GLU A 39 16.95 -7.16 -8.87
C GLU A 39 15.52 -7.68 -8.93
N HIS A 40 15.32 -8.90 -9.44
CA HIS A 40 14.10 -9.65 -9.16
C HIS A 40 14.04 -9.87 -7.64
N SER A 41 13.39 -8.92 -6.96
CA SER A 41 13.39 -8.78 -5.52
C SER A 41 12.87 -10.03 -4.82
N LYS A 42 13.31 -10.25 -3.57
CA LYS A 42 12.70 -11.19 -2.63
C LYS A 42 11.33 -10.67 -2.16
N PHE A 43 10.49 -10.23 -3.09
CA PHE A 43 9.06 -10.12 -2.84
C PHE A 43 8.59 -11.54 -2.53
N LYS A 44 8.09 -11.78 -1.32
CA LYS A 44 7.92 -13.15 -0.80
C LYS A 44 6.93 -13.93 -1.68
N LYS A 45 7.47 -14.70 -2.62
CA LYS A 45 6.82 -15.76 -3.39
C LYS A 45 6.76 -17.04 -2.54
N GLU A 46 6.33 -16.94 -1.29
CA GLU A 46 5.94 -18.11 -0.51
C GLU A 46 4.44 -18.32 -0.67
N GLN A 47 4.02 -18.53 -1.91
CA GLN A 47 2.68 -18.98 -2.23
C GLN A 47 2.77 -20.47 -2.50
N SER A 48 2.03 -21.25 -1.70
CA SER A 48 1.77 -22.70 -1.82
C SER A 48 2.95 -23.67 -1.61
N GLU A 49 3.22 -24.04 -0.35
CA GLU A 49 3.58 -25.41 0.06
C GLU A 49 3.64 -25.50 1.60
N SER A 50 2.54 -25.84 2.25
CA SER A 50 2.59 -26.47 3.59
C SER A 50 1.36 -27.36 3.78
N SER A 51 1.44 -28.54 3.18
CA SER A 51 0.54 -29.65 3.46
C SER A 51 1.35 -30.94 3.38
N SER A 52 2.16 -31.20 4.40
CA SER A 52 2.44 -32.56 4.86
C SER A 52 3.16 -32.53 6.22
N SER A 53 2.71 -33.43 7.07
CA SER A 53 3.06 -33.62 8.47
C SER A 53 4.29 -34.52 8.70
N ASN A 54 4.89 -34.37 9.89
CA ASN A 54 5.82 -35.28 10.62
C ASN A 54 7.29 -35.26 10.14
N ALA A 55 8.35 -35.31 10.96
CA ALA A 55 8.50 -35.64 12.39
C ALA A 55 9.84 -35.11 12.99
N LYS A 56 9.82 -34.85 14.31
CA LYS A 56 10.80 -35.25 15.35
C LYS A 56 12.29 -34.76 15.37
N THR A 57 12.57 -34.07 16.50
CA THR A 57 13.71 -34.17 17.46
C THR A 57 14.92 -33.21 17.39
N GLU A 58 14.96 -32.33 18.41
CA GLU A 58 16.06 -31.89 19.30
C GLU A 58 17.32 -31.14 18.80
N LYS A 59 17.46 -29.91 19.35
CA LYS A 59 18.56 -29.40 20.21
C LYS A 59 19.19 -28.07 19.76
N SER A 60 18.74 -27.03 20.46
CA SER A 60 19.40 -25.79 20.89
C SER A 60 20.64 -25.27 20.16
N THR A 61 20.48 -24.10 19.54
CA THR A 61 21.33 -22.93 19.83
C THR A 61 20.49 -21.67 19.68
N GLU A 62 20.45 -20.90 20.76
CA GLU A 62 19.70 -19.66 20.92
C GLU A 62 20.38 -18.56 20.10
N ALA A 63 20.13 -18.55 18.79
CA ALA A 63 20.42 -17.42 17.94
C ALA A 63 19.38 -16.33 18.28
N GLN A 64 19.85 -15.24 18.90
CA GLN A 64 19.10 -14.00 19.05
C GLN A 64 18.66 -13.54 17.66
N ASN A 65 17.41 -13.89 17.33
CA ASN A 65 16.81 -13.74 16.02
C ASN A 65 16.51 -12.25 15.77
N SER A 66 17.13 -11.68 14.75
CA SER A 66 16.73 -10.41 14.12
C SER A 66 15.33 -10.46 13.49
N ASP A 67 14.64 -11.60 13.60
CA ASP A 67 13.29 -11.91 13.09
C ASP A 67 12.15 -11.16 13.82
N SER A 68 12.42 -10.47 14.94
CA SER A 68 11.39 -9.73 15.67
C SER A 68 10.99 -8.39 15.03
N SER A 69 11.83 -7.82 14.17
CA SER A 69 11.61 -6.47 13.61
C SER A 69 10.62 -6.44 12.43
N LYS A 70 10.49 -7.57 11.71
CA LYS A 70 9.67 -7.71 10.50
C LYS A 70 8.26 -8.27 10.76
N LYS A 71 7.96 -8.63 12.02
CA LYS A 71 6.65 -9.19 12.40
C LYS A 71 5.69 -8.15 12.99
N ALA A 72 4.53 -7.99 12.37
CA ALA A 72 3.40 -7.25 12.90
C ALA A 72 2.66 -8.08 13.96
N LYS A 73 2.55 -7.54 15.17
CA LYS A 73 1.70 -8.11 16.23
C LYS A 73 0.27 -7.57 16.13
N GLY A 74 -0.73 -8.43 16.32
CA GLY A 74 -2.13 -8.02 16.46
C GLY A 74 -2.89 -7.80 15.14
N LEU A 75 -2.38 -8.31 14.02
CA LEU A 75 -3.20 -8.52 12.82
C LEU A 75 -4.01 -9.82 12.98
N PRO A 76 -5.24 -9.90 12.43
CA PRO A 76 -6.02 -11.12 12.42
C PRO A 76 -5.35 -12.22 11.58
N LYS A 77 -5.62 -13.48 11.92
CA LYS A 77 -5.11 -14.64 11.18
C LYS A 77 -5.64 -14.71 9.74
N ASP A 78 -6.91 -14.35 9.56
CA ASP A 78 -7.62 -14.32 8.27
C ASP A 78 -8.88 -13.45 8.42
N ALA A 79 -9.61 -13.28 7.32
CA ALA A 79 -10.84 -12.48 7.28
C ALA A 79 -11.97 -12.96 8.22
N ASN A 80 -11.99 -14.23 8.67
CA ASN A 80 -13.01 -14.72 9.61
C ASN A 80 -12.73 -14.30 11.05
N HIS A 81 -11.48 -13.94 11.34
CA HIS A 81 -11.04 -13.47 12.66
C HIS A 81 -10.90 -11.94 12.72
N ALA A 82 -11.18 -11.25 11.61
CA ALA A 82 -11.15 -9.79 11.52
C ALA A 82 -12.50 -9.17 11.89
N LYS A 83 -12.48 -7.89 12.28
CA LYS A 83 -13.71 -7.07 12.29
C LYS A 83 -14.16 -6.81 10.85
N THR A 84 -15.43 -6.44 10.68
CA THR A 84 -16.05 -6.26 9.36
C THR A 84 -16.37 -4.80 9.04
N ASP A 85 -15.84 -3.84 9.79
CA ASP A 85 -16.00 -2.40 9.55
C ASP A 85 -15.12 -1.88 8.40
N LYS A 86 -14.03 -2.60 8.11
CA LYS A 86 -13.10 -2.35 7.00
C LYS A 86 -12.32 -3.63 6.71
N ILE A 87 -11.47 -3.60 5.69
CA ILE A 87 -10.55 -4.71 5.43
C ILE A 87 -9.41 -4.63 6.45
N TYR A 88 -9.04 -5.76 7.03
CA TYR A 88 -7.87 -5.89 7.88
C TYR A 88 -6.85 -6.76 7.16
N ALA A 89 -5.63 -6.25 6.98
CA ALA A 89 -4.54 -7.10 6.57
C ALA A 89 -4.30 -8.21 7.61
N THR A 90 -3.73 -9.31 7.17
CA THR A 90 -3.70 -10.58 7.88
C THR A 90 -2.27 -11.13 7.96
N GLY A 91 -2.10 -12.17 8.78
CA GLY A 91 -0.80 -12.78 9.01
C GLY A 91 0.03 -11.97 9.99
N ASP A 92 1.35 -12.08 9.88
CA ASP A 92 2.30 -11.41 10.77
C ASP A 92 3.29 -10.53 10.01
N ALA A 93 3.08 -10.26 8.72
CA ALA A 93 3.96 -9.40 7.94
C ALA A 93 3.76 -7.92 8.31
N LYS A 94 4.84 -7.23 8.68
CA LYS A 94 4.85 -5.77 8.83
C LYS A 94 5.14 -5.10 7.49
N VAL A 95 4.48 -3.98 7.22
CA VAL A 95 4.77 -3.13 6.08
C VAL A 95 6.10 -2.44 6.31
N TYR A 96 7.04 -2.67 5.39
CA TYR A 96 8.29 -1.94 5.36
C TYR A 96 8.84 -1.83 3.95
N TYR A 97 9.65 -0.79 3.77
CA TYR A 97 10.52 -0.61 2.63
C TYR A 97 11.92 -0.32 3.16
N SER A 98 12.91 -1.05 2.66
CA SER A 98 14.33 -0.80 2.91
C SER A 98 15.08 -0.73 1.59
N ASN A 99 16.07 0.15 1.52
CA ASN A 99 16.96 0.30 0.36
C ASN A 99 18.37 0.46 0.92
N GLU A 100 19.01 -0.68 1.17
CA GLU A 100 20.36 -0.78 1.75
C GLU A 100 21.23 -1.64 0.84
N ASN A 101 22.51 -1.29 0.73
CA ASN A 101 23.56 -2.08 0.06
C ASN A 101 23.17 -2.58 -1.34
N ASP A 102 22.92 -1.63 -2.25
CA ASP A 102 22.52 -1.82 -3.66
C ASP A 102 21.18 -2.49 -3.93
N GLY A 103 20.59 -3.21 -2.98
CA GLY A 103 19.28 -3.82 -3.11
C GLY A 103 18.12 -3.01 -2.53
N PHE A 104 16.89 -3.47 -2.80
CA PHE A 104 15.71 -3.01 -2.06
C PHE A 104 14.86 -4.19 -1.61
N GLU A 105 14.19 -4.00 -0.48
CA GLU A 105 13.28 -4.97 0.10
C GLU A 105 11.98 -4.26 0.44
N ALA A 106 10.87 -4.78 -0.07
CA ALA A 106 9.54 -4.28 0.23
C ALA A 106 8.67 -5.44 0.69
N GLN A 107 7.91 -5.23 1.77
CA GLN A 107 6.94 -6.19 2.25
C GLN A 107 5.64 -5.46 2.58
N ILE A 108 4.51 -6.08 2.21
CA ILE A 108 3.18 -5.72 2.70
C ILE A 108 2.55 -6.93 3.40
N SER A 109 1.54 -6.66 4.22
CA SER A 109 0.75 -7.69 4.90
C SER A 109 -0.18 -8.45 3.93
N ASP A 110 -0.56 -9.69 4.27
CA ASP A 110 -1.42 -10.55 3.45
C ASP A 110 -2.91 -10.19 3.58
N PHE A 111 -3.78 -10.76 2.74
CA PHE A 111 -5.25 -10.60 2.84
C PHE A 111 -6.01 -11.94 2.81
N LYS A 112 -5.53 -12.92 3.59
CA LYS A 112 -6.08 -14.27 3.63
C LYS A 112 -7.57 -14.28 3.97
N GLY A 113 -8.35 -14.99 3.15
CA GLY A 113 -9.79 -15.17 3.30
C GLY A 113 -10.66 -13.99 2.82
N TYR A 114 -10.07 -12.94 2.24
CA TYR A 114 -10.83 -11.86 1.61
C TYR A 114 -11.06 -12.14 0.12
N ASN A 115 -12.05 -12.97 -0.18
CA ASN A 115 -12.54 -13.11 -1.56
C ASN A 115 -13.43 -11.93 -1.98
N GLN A 116 -13.78 -11.88 -3.27
CA GLN A 116 -14.57 -10.78 -3.85
C GLN A 116 -15.90 -10.54 -3.12
N ASP A 117 -16.63 -11.59 -2.75
CA ASP A 117 -17.93 -11.46 -2.07
C ASP A 117 -17.80 -10.92 -0.66
N LYS A 118 -16.78 -11.36 0.07
CA LYS A 118 -16.51 -10.85 1.41
C LYS A 118 -16.09 -9.38 1.38
N VAL A 119 -15.28 -9.00 0.40
CA VAL A 119 -14.93 -7.60 0.17
C VAL A 119 -16.17 -6.77 -0.18
N LYS A 120 -17.03 -7.23 -1.08
CA LYS A 120 -18.30 -6.53 -1.41
C LYS A 120 -19.22 -6.39 -0.20
N LYS A 121 -19.25 -7.38 0.69
CA LYS A 121 -20.03 -7.31 1.93
C LYS A 121 -19.52 -6.23 2.90
N ILE A 122 -18.20 -5.97 2.90
CA ILE A 122 -17.57 -5.00 3.80
C ILE A 122 -17.56 -3.58 3.19
N LEU A 123 -17.16 -3.46 1.92
CA LEU A 123 -16.95 -2.17 1.24
C LEU A 123 -18.14 -1.73 0.38
N GLY A 124 -19.13 -2.60 0.18
CA GLY A 124 -20.25 -2.37 -0.73
C GLY A 124 -19.94 -2.74 -2.18
N LYS A 125 -20.79 -2.30 -3.10
CA LYS A 125 -20.61 -2.54 -4.53
C LYS A 125 -19.46 -1.66 -5.06
N PRO A 126 -18.49 -2.22 -5.82
CA PRO A 126 -17.47 -1.42 -6.49
C PRO A 126 -18.07 -0.52 -7.57
N ASP A 127 -17.42 0.61 -7.84
CA ASP A 127 -17.80 1.53 -8.91
C ASP A 127 -17.56 0.88 -10.28
N SER A 128 -16.45 0.14 -10.41
CA SER A 128 -16.15 -0.65 -11.60
C SER A 128 -15.38 -1.92 -11.25
N ILE A 129 -15.54 -2.93 -12.12
CA ILE A 129 -14.81 -4.20 -12.09
C ILE A 129 -14.20 -4.38 -13.48
N SER A 130 -12.89 -4.65 -13.54
CA SER A 130 -12.18 -4.91 -14.80
C SER A 130 -11.38 -6.20 -14.71
N THR A 131 -11.49 -7.01 -15.75
CA THR A 131 -10.61 -8.16 -16.03
C THR A 131 -9.69 -7.88 -17.22
N ASP A 132 -9.74 -6.67 -17.77
CA ASP A 132 -8.88 -6.25 -18.87
C ASP A 132 -7.45 -6.09 -18.37
N GLN A 133 -6.56 -6.95 -18.87
CA GLN A 133 -5.15 -6.93 -18.50
C GLN A 133 -4.49 -5.60 -18.84
N ASN A 134 -4.89 -4.91 -19.91
CA ASN A 134 -4.31 -3.61 -20.25
C ASN A 134 -4.63 -2.55 -19.19
N ALA A 135 -5.84 -2.59 -18.61
CA ALA A 135 -6.22 -1.70 -17.52
C ALA A 135 -5.35 -1.93 -16.27
N ILE A 136 -4.94 -3.18 -16.00
CA ILE A 136 -4.09 -3.53 -14.85
C ILE A 136 -2.60 -3.24 -15.15
N GLN A 137 -2.14 -3.54 -16.35
CA GLN A 137 -0.74 -3.35 -16.76
C GLN A 137 -0.32 -1.88 -16.84
N ASN A 138 -1.21 -1.02 -17.34
CA ASN A 138 -0.87 0.37 -17.65
C ASN A 138 -1.63 1.36 -16.76
N GLY A 139 -2.95 1.16 -16.56
CA GLY A 139 -3.77 2.10 -15.80
C GLY A 139 -3.61 2.00 -14.28
N PHE A 140 -3.60 0.78 -13.73
CA PHE A 140 -3.58 0.56 -12.28
C PHE A 140 -2.33 1.15 -11.61
N LYS A 141 -1.13 0.90 -12.15
CA LYS A 141 0.13 1.41 -11.57
C LYS A 141 0.16 2.93 -11.47
N GLU A 142 -0.21 3.62 -12.55
CA GLU A 142 -0.21 5.09 -12.60
C GLU A 142 -1.25 5.67 -11.64
N LYS A 143 -2.45 5.10 -11.64
CA LYS A 143 -3.50 5.52 -10.72
C LYS A 143 -3.12 5.26 -9.26
N GLU A 144 -2.44 4.15 -9.00
CA GLU A 144 -2.05 3.79 -7.65
C GLU A 144 -0.93 4.67 -7.10
N LEU A 145 0.00 5.09 -7.96
CA LEU A 145 0.99 6.10 -7.60
C LEU A 145 0.33 7.42 -7.18
N GLU A 146 -0.67 7.87 -7.94
CA GLU A 146 -1.45 9.07 -7.61
C GLU A 146 -2.11 8.92 -6.23
N ASN A 147 -2.81 7.81 -6.01
CA ASN A 147 -3.47 7.50 -4.75
C ASN A 147 -2.49 7.48 -3.56
N ILE A 148 -1.34 6.81 -3.71
CA ILE A 148 -0.33 6.72 -2.66
C ILE A 148 0.27 8.10 -2.36
N ASN A 149 0.56 8.91 -3.38
CA ASN A 149 1.05 10.27 -3.17
C ASN A 149 0.02 11.16 -2.47
N GLU A 150 -1.28 11.04 -2.80
CA GLU A 150 -2.34 11.74 -2.06
C GLU A 150 -2.36 11.32 -0.57
N LEU A 151 -2.20 10.02 -0.29
CA LEU A 151 -2.18 9.49 1.08
C LEU A 151 -0.96 9.97 1.87
N ILE A 152 0.22 10.05 1.25
CA ILE A 152 1.42 10.61 1.87
C ILE A 152 1.24 12.10 2.15
N ASN A 153 0.77 12.87 1.17
CA ASN A 153 0.59 14.32 1.31
C ASN A 153 -0.45 14.67 2.39
N SER A 154 -1.46 13.81 2.58
CA SER A 154 -2.45 13.96 3.65
C SER A 154 -1.96 13.51 5.04
N GLY A 155 -0.77 12.90 5.13
CA GLY A 155 -0.24 12.32 6.38
C GLY A 155 -0.88 10.99 6.78
N SER A 156 -1.69 10.38 5.91
CA SER A 156 -2.35 9.10 6.16
C SER A 156 -1.43 7.88 5.98
N LEU A 157 -0.27 8.08 5.35
CA LEU A 157 0.72 7.06 5.01
C LEU A 157 2.13 7.63 5.15
N THR A 158 3.08 6.86 5.68
CA THR A 158 4.49 7.27 5.63
C THR A 158 5.08 7.05 4.24
N GLU A 159 6.20 7.69 3.94
CA GLU A 159 6.88 7.52 2.66
C GLU A 159 7.36 6.07 2.46
N GLU A 160 7.86 5.42 3.51
CA GLU A 160 8.32 4.03 3.46
C GLU A 160 7.18 3.05 3.22
N GLN A 161 6.03 3.27 3.88
CA GLN A 161 4.84 2.47 3.64
C GLN A 161 4.36 2.67 2.20
N GLY A 162 4.30 3.91 1.71
CA GLY A 162 3.94 4.20 0.33
C GLY A 162 4.87 3.54 -0.69
N LYS A 163 6.18 3.58 -0.46
CA LYS A 163 7.17 2.87 -1.31
C LYS A 163 6.96 1.36 -1.29
N ALA A 164 6.66 0.77 -0.12
CA ALA A 164 6.39 -0.66 -0.02
C ALA A 164 5.18 -1.07 -0.86
N PHE A 165 4.04 -0.38 -0.68
CA PHE A 165 2.81 -0.64 -1.45
C PHE A 165 3.00 -0.38 -2.95
N TYR A 166 3.69 0.70 -3.32
CA TYR A 166 3.92 1.00 -4.73
C TYR A 166 4.84 -0.04 -5.40
N ALA A 167 5.85 -0.56 -4.70
CA ALA A 167 6.68 -1.65 -5.23
C ALA A 167 5.84 -2.88 -5.61
N VAL A 168 4.85 -3.25 -4.80
CA VAL A 168 3.91 -4.35 -5.12
C VAL A 168 3.08 -4.03 -6.35
N ALA A 169 2.58 -2.79 -6.45
CA ALA A 169 1.77 -2.37 -7.58
C ALA A 169 2.56 -2.41 -8.90
N VAL A 170 3.85 -2.03 -8.85
CA VAL A 170 4.78 -2.13 -9.99
C VAL A 170 5.03 -3.59 -10.37
N ASP A 171 5.31 -4.47 -9.41
CA ASP A 171 5.54 -5.90 -9.65
C ASP A 171 4.31 -6.60 -10.27
N LEU A 172 3.10 -6.27 -9.80
CA LEU A 172 1.85 -6.73 -10.39
C LEU A 172 1.68 -6.27 -11.85
N ALA A 173 1.93 -4.99 -12.11
CA ALA A 173 1.83 -4.41 -13.45
C ALA A 173 2.89 -4.99 -14.42
N GLN A 174 4.03 -5.47 -13.91
CA GLN A 174 5.04 -6.17 -14.71
C GLN A 174 4.70 -7.65 -14.91
N THR A 175 4.27 -8.34 -13.85
CA THR A 175 3.87 -9.76 -13.91
C THR A 175 2.74 -9.98 -14.91
N THR A 176 1.76 -9.07 -14.93
CA THR A 176 0.65 -9.07 -15.90
C THR A 176 1.12 -8.91 -17.34
N LYS A 177 2.20 -8.15 -17.60
CA LYS A 177 2.79 -8.00 -18.95
C LYS A 177 3.48 -9.28 -19.42
N ILE A 178 4.16 -9.96 -18.49
CA ILE A 178 4.95 -11.15 -18.80
C ILE A 178 4.03 -12.36 -18.96
N ASN A 179 3.06 -12.51 -18.07
CA ASN A 179 2.15 -13.65 -17.99
C ASN A 179 0.75 -13.23 -18.42
N ASN A 180 0.49 -13.25 -19.73
CA ASN A 180 -0.84 -13.01 -20.32
C ASN A 180 -1.95 -13.98 -19.83
N SER A 181 -1.60 -14.96 -18.97
CA SER A 181 -2.51 -15.92 -18.33
C SER A 181 -2.84 -15.59 -16.88
N SER A 182 -2.31 -14.52 -16.30
CA SER A 182 -2.67 -14.12 -14.93
C SER A 182 -4.07 -13.51 -14.92
N HIS A 183 -5.03 -14.23 -14.33
CA HIS A 183 -6.44 -13.81 -14.27
C HIS A 183 -6.68 -12.79 -13.17
N TYR A 184 -5.99 -11.65 -13.18
CA TYR A 184 -6.25 -10.61 -12.19
C TYR A 184 -7.58 -9.90 -12.44
N VAL A 185 -8.27 -9.56 -11.34
CA VAL A 185 -9.50 -8.78 -11.34
C VAL A 185 -9.29 -7.50 -10.55
N LEU A 186 -9.47 -6.35 -11.20
CA LEU A 186 -9.38 -5.04 -10.59
C LEU A 186 -10.76 -4.55 -10.15
N PHE A 187 -10.93 -4.30 -8.86
CA PHE A 187 -12.06 -3.56 -8.32
C PHE A 187 -11.64 -2.12 -8.06
N SER A 188 -12.48 -1.19 -8.46
CA SER A 188 -12.30 0.24 -8.23
C SER A 188 -13.44 0.77 -7.37
N TYR A 189 -13.08 1.54 -6.33
CA TYR A 189 -14.01 2.25 -5.46
C TYR A 189 -13.61 3.72 -5.38
N GLN A 190 -14.59 4.56 -5.03
CA GLN A 190 -14.42 5.99 -4.83
C GLN A 190 -13.80 6.68 -6.04
N GLY A 191 -14.25 6.32 -7.25
CA GLY A 191 -13.72 6.86 -8.51
C GLY A 191 -12.25 6.50 -8.76
N GLY A 192 -11.81 5.31 -8.32
CA GLY A 192 -10.43 4.84 -8.50
C GLY A 192 -9.46 5.29 -7.42
N LYS A 193 -9.94 5.94 -6.35
CA LYS A 193 -9.10 6.31 -5.19
C LYS A 193 -8.79 5.13 -4.27
N VAL A 194 -9.49 4.02 -4.44
CA VAL A 194 -9.25 2.76 -3.73
C VAL A 194 -9.34 1.63 -4.73
N GLN A 195 -8.20 1.01 -5.01
CA GLN A 195 -8.04 -0.06 -6.00
C GLN A 195 -7.70 -1.37 -5.30
N LEU A 196 -8.36 -2.45 -5.70
CA LEU A 196 -8.15 -3.79 -5.16
C LEU A 196 -7.86 -4.75 -6.32
N ILE A 197 -6.82 -5.56 -6.20
CA ILE A 197 -6.48 -6.60 -7.17
C ILE A 197 -6.70 -7.97 -6.53
N PHE A 198 -7.56 -8.79 -7.15
CA PHE A 198 -7.74 -10.19 -6.81
C PHE A 198 -6.99 -11.07 -7.80
N ASN A 199 -6.47 -12.20 -7.33
CA ASN A 199 -5.99 -13.26 -8.21
C ASN A 199 -7.17 -14.17 -8.62
N GLY A 200 -7.88 -13.78 -9.68
CA GLY A 200 -9.09 -14.44 -10.14
C GLY A 200 -10.21 -14.36 -9.08
N ASP A 201 -10.79 -15.53 -8.81
CA ASP A 201 -11.82 -15.70 -7.77
C ASP A 201 -11.23 -16.02 -6.39
N SER A 202 -9.90 -15.96 -6.26
CA SER A 202 -9.18 -16.23 -5.01
C SER A 202 -9.23 -15.03 -4.05
N ASP A 203 -8.37 -15.07 -3.03
CA ASP A 203 -8.19 -13.99 -2.09
C ASP A 203 -7.65 -12.71 -2.77
N LEU A 204 -8.00 -11.58 -2.16
CA LEU A 204 -7.42 -10.27 -2.40
C LEU A 204 -5.89 -10.37 -2.33
N TYR A 205 -5.23 -9.88 -3.37
CA TYR A 205 -3.77 -9.89 -3.45
C TYR A 205 -3.20 -8.52 -3.06
N TYR A 206 -3.87 -7.45 -3.48
CA TYR A 206 -3.43 -6.08 -3.23
C TYR A 206 -4.61 -5.15 -2.96
N MET A 207 -4.40 -4.14 -2.12
CA MET A 207 -5.34 -3.05 -1.88
C MET A 207 -4.58 -1.74 -1.64
N THR A 208 -5.08 -0.63 -2.20
CA THR A 208 -4.59 0.72 -1.89
C THR A 208 -4.52 0.95 -0.38
N PRO A 209 -3.41 1.48 0.18
CA PRO A 209 -3.19 1.59 1.62
C PRO A 209 -3.93 2.75 2.29
N ASN A 210 -5.23 2.88 2.03
CA ASN A 210 -6.07 3.91 2.60
C ASN A 210 -6.64 3.47 3.96
N SER A 211 -6.20 4.11 5.05
CA SER A 211 -6.55 3.74 6.44
C SER A 211 -8.06 3.81 6.78
N LYS A 212 -8.84 4.53 5.96
CA LYS A 212 -10.31 4.51 6.05
C LYS A 212 -10.88 3.13 5.74
N TYR A 213 -10.30 2.41 4.78
CA TYR A 213 -10.81 1.15 4.24
C TYR A 213 -9.90 -0.06 4.52
N LEU A 214 -8.64 0.17 4.89
CA LEU A 214 -7.67 -0.86 5.19
C LEU A 214 -6.99 -0.61 6.54
N TYR A 215 -6.92 -1.64 7.38
CA TYR A 215 -6.04 -1.67 8.53
C TYR A 215 -4.81 -2.53 8.25
N PHE A 216 -3.61 -1.96 8.40
CA PHE A 216 -2.31 -2.64 8.26
C PHE A 216 -1.32 -2.09 9.30
N LYS A 217 -0.14 -2.69 9.40
CA LYS A 217 0.89 -2.31 10.38
C LYS A 217 2.28 -2.22 9.80
#